data_AF-A0A936KUN8-F1
#
_entry.id   AF-A0A936KUN8-F1
#
_cell.length_a   1.000
_cell.length_b   1.000
_cell.length_c   1.000
_cell.angle_alpha   90.00
_cell.angle_beta   90.00
_cell.angle_gamma   90.00
#
_symmetry.space_group_name_H-M   'P 1'
#
loop_
_entity.id
_entity.type
_entity.pdbx_description
1 polymer ?
#
loop_
_entity_poly.entity_id
_entity_poly.type
_entity_poly.pdbx_seq_one_letter_code
_entity_poly.pdbx_strand_id
1 'polypeptide(L)'
;METQADHPSQTPKPKWEIPDAWAANGKCPACGAQRLKSVHLPNFPDYLNCASCEISFEVEDGGRHVHVKYISDKYESTDPSLYNHWVEVAEISTIVKKIPPPALNVAFDAPPATSFTDKEVWERALRMYHMGDKPQVVQSTLKQAGATQRQADVILSRLTKMAERDIQKQSEKFMIVTGISILLVTLAVGSWLVASGRLPVLLGLVTPTPVPVVNQPSSLGNLLNLIPDSAQPSLLNLPETVADTRRGPGPAACPVAAADAASLFGGTPALWKFDSQFLSWQMMSTSDSFTILVPTGMVAGYVDNTTFQLVSIHGPATIYNANFVTIMCE
;
A
#
# COMPACT_ATOMS: atom_id res chain seq x y z
N MET A 1 8.65 -48.55 -25.59
CA MET A 1 8.62 -48.15 -24.18
C MET A 1 9.41 -46.87 -24.08
N GLU A 2 8.71 -45.75 -24.24
CA GLU A 2 9.27 -44.40 -24.21
C GLU A 2 9.14 -43.89 -22.78
N THR A 3 10.28 -43.60 -22.17
CA THR A 3 10.37 -43.17 -20.77
C THR A 3 9.91 -41.72 -20.68
N GLN A 4 8.67 -41.52 -20.23
CA GLN A 4 8.11 -40.21 -19.94
C GLN A 4 8.81 -39.67 -18.68
N ALA A 5 9.74 -38.75 -18.88
CA ALA A 5 10.44 -38.08 -17.79
C ALA A 5 9.48 -37.14 -17.06
N ASP A 6 9.22 -37.45 -15.79
CA ASP A 6 8.57 -36.53 -14.84
C ASP A 6 9.43 -35.28 -14.70
N HIS A 7 9.06 -34.20 -15.38
CA HIS A 7 9.58 -32.87 -15.07
C HIS A 7 8.82 -32.33 -13.85
N PRO A 8 9.51 -32.00 -12.74
CA PRO A 8 8.86 -31.38 -11.60
C PRO A 8 8.25 -30.05 -12.05
N SER A 9 6.93 -29.94 -11.91
CA SER A 9 6.16 -28.72 -12.15
C SER A 9 6.61 -27.64 -11.16
N GLN A 10 7.65 -26.87 -11.54
CA GLN A 10 8.04 -25.69 -10.79
C GLN A 10 7.11 -24.56 -11.18
N THR A 11 6.33 -24.08 -10.20
CA THR A 11 5.54 -22.87 -10.35
C THR A 11 6.47 -21.70 -10.73
N PRO A 12 6.21 -20.98 -11.82
CA PRO A 12 7.02 -19.83 -12.24
C PRO A 12 7.17 -18.82 -11.10
N LYS A 13 8.40 -18.35 -10.87
CA LYS A 13 8.72 -17.34 -9.85
C LYS A 13 8.91 -15.98 -10.51
N PRO A 14 8.32 -14.90 -9.99
CA PRO A 14 8.50 -13.57 -10.57
C PRO A 14 9.91 -13.03 -10.30
N LYS A 15 10.44 -12.27 -11.25
CA LYS A 15 11.74 -11.61 -11.14
C LYS A 15 11.63 -10.32 -10.33
N TRP A 16 12.49 -10.19 -9.31
CA TRP A 16 12.45 -9.06 -8.37
C TRP A 16 13.33 -7.87 -8.77
N GLU A 17 14.35 -8.11 -9.60
CA GLU A 17 15.27 -7.06 -10.05
C GLU A 17 15.41 -7.14 -11.57
N ILE A 18 14.72 -6.26 -12.28
CA ILE A 18 14.78 -6.11 -13.73
C ILE A 18 15.61 -4.86 -14.04
N PRO A 19 16.86 -4.98 -14.53
CA PRO A 19 17.67 -3.82 -14.84
C PRO A 19 17.01 -2.94 -15.91
N ASP A 20 16.99 -1.62 -15.71
CA ASP A 20 16.43 -0.65 -16.66
C ASP A 20 17.01 -0.81 -18.07
N ALA A 21 18.31 -1.08 -18.17
CA ALA A 21 18.97 -1.32 -19.46
C ALA A 21 18.43 -2.55 -20.18
N TRP A 22 18.01 -3.59 -19.45
CA TRP A 22 17.37 -4.76 -20.03
C TRP A 22 15.96 -4.42 -20.51
N ALA A 23 15.17 -3.69 -19.70
CA ALA A 23 13.83 -3.23 -20.07
C ALA A 23 13.84 -2.32 -21.31
N ALA A 24 14.79 -1.38 -21.38
CA ALA A 24 14.96 -0.46 -22.50
C ALA A 24 15.29 -1.16 -23.83
N ASN A 25 15.90 -2.35 -23.79
CA ASN A 25 16.18 -3.16 -24.98
C ASN A 25 15.12 -4.25 -25.24
N GLY A 26 14.18 -4.42 -24.31
CA GLY A 26 13.10 -5.40 -24.40
C GLY A 26 12.07 -5.05 -25.47
N LYS A 27 11.35 -6.09 -25.93
CA LYS A 27 10.18 -5.96 -26.81
C LYS A 27 8.93 -6.39 -26.04
N CYS A 28 7.85 -5.65 -26.21
CA CYS A 28 6.56 -6.01 -25.64
C CYS A 28 6.07 -7.34 -26.25
N PRO A 29 5.74 -8.35 -25.45
CA PRO A 29 5.24 -9.62 -25.96
C PRO A 29 3.84 -9.52 -26.56
N ALA A 30 3.07 -8.49 -26.20
CA ALA A 30 1.73 -8.25 -26.73
C ALA A 30 1.75 -7.55 -28.09
N CYS A 31 2.43 -6.40 -28.21
CA CYS A 31 2.37 -5.56 -29.41
C CYS A 31 3.68 -5.49 -30.22
N GLY A 32 4.78 -6.06 -29.71
CA GLY A 32 6.09 -6.03 -30.37
C GLY A 32 6.85 -4.69 -30.26
N ALA A 33 6.26 -3.66 -29.66
CA ALA A 33 6.92 -2.37 -29.46
C ALA A 33 8.21 -2.50 -28.63
N GLN A 34 9.22 -1.73 -28.99
CA GLN A 34 10.51 -1.68 -28.29
C GLN A 34 10.45 -0.72 -27.09
N ARG A 35 11.44 -0.82 -26.19
CA ARG A 35 11.65 0.06 -25.04
C ARG A 35 10.54 -0.06 -24.00
N LEU A 36 10.63 -1.12 -23.21
CA LEU A 36 9.78 -1.29 -22.03
C LEU A 36 10.29 -0.41 -20.89
N LYS A 37 9.39 -0.06 -19.98
CA LYS A 37 9.72 0.64 -18.73
C LYS A 37 9.60 -0.33 -17.57
N SER A 38 10.69 -0.56 -16.84
CA SER A 38 10.69 -1.23 -15.54
C SER A 38 10.02 -0.35 -14.49
N VAL A 39 9.28 -0.99 -13.58
CA VAL A 39 8.69 -0.34 -12.41
C VAL A 39 9.10 -1.14 -11.19
N HIS A 40 9.80 -0.46 -10.28
CA HIS A 40 10.30 -0.99 -9.02
C HIS A 40 9.39 -0.54 -7.89
N LEU A 41 8.80 -1.49 -7.14
CA LEU A 41 7.97 -1.21 -5.97
C LEU A 41 8.56 -1.91 -4.74
N PRO A 42 8.59 -1.27 -3.57
CA PRO A 42 9.10 -1.91 -2.36
C PRO A 42 8.20 -3.09 -1.96
N ASN A 43 8.81 -4.25 -1.69
CA ASN A 43 8.14 -5.50 -1.30
C ASN A 43 7.24 -6.16 -2.37
N PHE A 44 7.36 -5.76 -3.63
CA PHE A 44 6.71 -6.43 -4.76
C PHE A 44 7.72 -6.78 -5.85
N PRO A 45 7.50 -7.86 -6.62
CA PRO A 45 8.31 -8.12 -7.79
C PRO A 45 8.24 -6.98 -8.81
N ASP A 46 9.34 -6.77 -9.52
CA ASP A 46 9.40 -5.81 -10.61
C ASP A 46 8.45 -6.22 -11.74
N TYR A 47 7.87 -5.21 -12.38
CA TYR A 47 7.06 -5.42 -13.57
C TYR A 47 7.45 -4.44 -14.67
N LEU A 48 7.05 -4.78 -15.89
CA LEU A 48 7.31 -3.99 -17.08
C LEU A 48 6.03 -3.37 -17.58
N ASN A 49 6.13 -2.14 -18.06
CA ASN A 49 5.05 -1.42 -18.71
C ASN A 49 5.42 -1.10 -20.16
N CYS A 50 4.49 -1.35 -21.08
CA CYS A 50 4.64 -0.94 -22.47
C CYS A 50 3.92 0.38 -22.73
N ALA A 51 4.64 1.42 -23.13
CA ALA A 51 4.05 2.72 -23.46
C ALA A 51 3.14 2.69 -24.70
N SER A 52 3.27 1.69 -25.58
CA SER A 52 2.50 1.61 -26.84
C SER A 52 1.12 0.99 -26.68
N CYS A 53 1.00 -0.09 -25.90
CA CYS A 53 -0.28 -0.77 -25.68
C CYS A 53 -0.77 -0.69 -24.22
N GLU A 54 -0.02 0.00 -23.36
CA GLU A 54 -0.33 0.25 -21.95
C GLU A 54 -0.46 -1.02 -21.08
N ILE A 55 -0.13 -2.21 -21.60
CA ILE A 55 -0.12 -3.46 -20.86
C ILE A 55 1.05 -3.50 -19.87
N SER A 56 0.79 -3.97 -18.66
CA SER A 56 1.80 -4.20 -17.62
C SER A 56 1.88 -5.66 -17.20
N PHE A 57 3.08 -6.21 -17.07
CA PHE A 57 3.31 -7.63 -16.79
C PHE A 57 4.58 -7.88 -15.97
N GLU A 58 4.53 -8.88 -15.11
CA GLU A 58 5.69 -9.46 -14.41
C GLU A 58 6.38 -10.47 -15.32
N VAL A 59 7.69 -10.64 -15.15
CA VAL A 59 8.48 -11.62 -15.91
C VAL A 59 8.97 -12.72 -14.98
N GLU A 60 8.88 -13.97 -15.41
CA GLU A 60 9.43 -15.09 -14.68
C GLU A 60 10.96 -14.99 -14.57
N ASP A 61 11.52 -15.49 -13.49
CA ASP A 61 12.96 -15.75 -13.37
C ASP A 61 13.40 -16.82 -14.39
N GLY A 62 13.93 -16.35 -15.53
CA GLY A 62 14.21 -17.17 -16.72
C GLY A 62 13.56 -16.62 -18.00
N GLY A 63 12.57 -15.73 -17.87
CA GLY A 63 12.00 -14.94 -18.96
C GLY A 63 11.13 -15.70 -19.96
N ARG A 64 10.71 -16.93 -19.63
CA ARG A 64 9.90 -17.77 -20.52
C ARG A 64 8.41 -17.49 -20.37
N HIS A 65 7.97 -17.27 -19.15
CA HIS A 65 6.60 -16.90 -18.83
C HIS A 65 6.52 -15.44 -18.37
N VAL A 66 5.34 -14.87 -18.53
CA VAL A 66 4.98 -13.59 -17.94
C VAL A 66 3.59 -13.68 -17.35
N HIS A 67 3.31 -12.80 -16.40
CA HIS A 67 2.05 -12.72 -15.71
C HIS A 67 1.48 -11.31 -15.87
N VAL A 68 0.31 -11.20 -16.51
CA VAL A 68 -0.29 -9.90 -16.86
C VAL A 68 -0.96 -9.30 -15.62
N LYS A 69 -0.52 -8.10 -15.23
CA LYS A 69 -1.04 -7.37 -14.05
C LYS A 69 -2.11 -6.36 -14.42
N TYR A 70 -1.95 -5.73 -15.58
CA TYR A 70 -2.87 -4.70 -16.05
C TYR A 70 -2.99 -4.78 -17.58
N ILE A 71 -4.22 -4.67 -18.06
CA ILE A 71 -4.57 -4.54 -19.47
C ILE A 71 -5.37 -3.25 -19.61
N SER A 72 -5.01 -2.42 -20.59
CA SER A 72 -5.75 -1.20 -20.92
C SER A 72 -7.20 -1.52 -21.29
N ASP A 73 -8.13 -0.63 -20.93
CA ASP A 73 -9.57 -0.73 -21.21
C ASP A 73 -9.88 -0.90 -22.71
N LYS A 74 -8.93 -0.54 -23.58
CA LYS A 74 -8.96 -0.85 -25.03
C LYS A 74 -9.09 -2.34 -25.34
N TYR A 75 -8.79 -3.19 -24.36
CA TYR A 75 -8.84 -4.64 -24.47
C TYR A 75 -9.75 -5.25 -23.39
N GLU A 76 -10.66 -4.50 -22.76
CA GLU A 76 -11.45 -4.97 -21.60
C GLU A 76 -12.32 -6.23 -21.89
N SER A 77 -12.55 -6.56 -23.17
CA SER A 77 -13.16 -7.82 -23.61
C SER A 77 -12.22 -9.05 -23.56
N THR A 78 -11.05 -8.94 -22.94
CA THR A 78 -10.05 -10.00 -22.91
C THR A 78 -10.54 -11.24 -22.16
N ASP A 79 -10.14 -12.41 -22.66
CA ASP A 79 -10.29 -13.70 -21.97
C ASP A 79 -9.77 -13.62 -20.51
N PRO A 80 -10.58 -13.98 -19.51
CA PRO A 80 -10.18 -14.06 -18.11
C PRO A 80 -8.92 -14.89 -17.87
N SER A 81 -8.57 -15.80 -18.78
CA SER A 81 -7.35 -16.64 -18.70
C SER A 81 -6.05 -15.83 -18.68
N LEU A 82 -6.03 -14.60 -19.21
CA LEU A 82 -4.86 -13.73 -19.14
C LEU A 82 -4.65 -13.13 -17.75
N TYR A 83 -5.70 -13.04 -16.94
CA TYR A 83 -5.62 -12.55 -15.57
C TYR A 83 -5.29 -13.72 -14.63
N ASN A 84 -4.32 -13.51 -13.72
CA ASN A 84 -3.93 -14.44 -12.65
C ASN A 84 -3.18 -15.71 -13.09
N HIS A 85 -2.72 -15.81 -14.34
CA HIS A 85 -1.96 -16.98 -14.81
C HIS A 85 -0.63 -16.58 -15.45
N TRP A 86 0.37 -17.44 -15.27
CA TRP A 86 1.62 -17.37 -16.02
C TRP A 86 1.38 -17.91 -17.42
N VAL A 87 1.72 -17.11 -18.42
CA VAL A 87 1.52 -17.43 -19.84
C VAL A 87 2.86 -17.39 -20.54
N GLU A 88 3.09 -18.30 -21.49
CA GLU A 88 4.30 -18.25 -22.30
C GLU A 88 4.37 -16.97 -23.12
N VAL A 89 5.54 -16.34 -23.15
CA VAL A 89 5.80 -15.09 -23.88
C VAL A 89 5.35 -15.16 -25.35
N ALA A 90 5.49 -16.33 -25.98
CA ALA A 90 5.11 -16.56 -27.38
C ALA A 90 3.58 -16.56 -27.60
N GLU A 91 2.81 -16.99 -26.60
CA GLU A 91 1.36 -17.15 -26.71
C GLU A 91 0.60 -15.82 -26.57
N ILE A 92 1.16 -14.86 -25.83
CA ILE A 92 0.49 -13.58 -25.55
C ILE A 92 0.12 -12.83 -26.81
N SER A 93 1.04 -12.73 -27.77
CA SER A 93 0.73 -12.05 -29.03
C SER A 93 -0.45 -12.69 -29.77
N THR A 94 -0.60 -14.02 -29.64
CA THR A 94 -1.70 -14.77 -30.24
C THR A 94 -3.01 -14.51 -29.50
N ILE A 95 -2.98 -14.48 -28.17
CA ILE A 95 -4.16 -14.19 -27.35
C ILE A 95 -4.61 -12.74 -27.59
N VAL A 96 -3.68 -11.78 -27.57
CA VAL A 96 -3.98 -10.35 -27.79
C VAL A 96 -4.50 -10.08 -29.20
N LYS A 97 -4.00 -10.77 -30.24
CA LYS A 97 -4.51 -10.64 -31.62
C LYS A 97 -5.92 -11.20 -31.81
N LYS A 98 -6.34 -12.17 -30.98
CA LYS A 98 -7.71 -12.70 -31.00
C LYS A 98 -8.72 -11.73 -30.39
N ILE A 99 -8.24 -10.76 -29.61
CA ILE A 99 -9.08 -9.70 -29.09
C ILE A 99 -9.53 -8.87 -30.30
N PRO A 100 -10.84 -8.77 -30.57
CA PRO A 100 -11.33 -7.87 -31.59
C PRO A 100 -10.75 -6.48 -31.29
N PRO A 101 -10.21 -5.76 -32.29
CA PRO A 101 -9.86 -4.36 -32.06
C PRO A 101 -11.05 -3.70 -31.38
N PRO A 102 -10.85 -2.91 -30.31
CA PRO A 102 -11.94 -2.28 -29.58
C PRO A 102 -12.87 -1.74 -30.63
N ALA A 103 -14.13 -2.20 -30.66
CA ALA A 103 -15.07 -1.92 -31.75
C ALA A 103 -14.92 -0.44 -32.03
N LEU A 104 -14.22 -0.15 -33.14
CA LEU A 104 -13.56 1.13 -33.35
C LEU A 104 -14.72 2.08 -33.41
N ASN A 105 -14.99 2.77 -32.28
CA ASN A 105 -16.30 3.36 -31.97
C ASN A 105 -16.87 3.77 -33.28
N VAL A 106 -17.85 2.98 -33.79
CA VAL A 106 -18.31 3.04 -35.18
C VAL A 106 -18.22 4.49 -35.52
N ALA A 107 -17.29 4.85 -36.41
CA ALA A 107 -17.03 6.23 -36.76
C ALA A 107 -18.43 6.81 -36.88
N PHE A 108 -18.83 7.60 -35.88
CA PHE A 108 -20.17 8.12 -35.82
C PHE A 108 -20.11 8.99 -37.06
N ASP A 109 -20.72 8.52 -38.16
CA ASP A 109 -20.97 9.29 -39.35
C ASP A 109 -21.56 10.57 -38.80
N ALA A 110 -20.72 11.59 -38.68
CA ALA A 110 -20.96 12.66 -37.74
C ALA A 110 -22.30 13.27 -38.18
N PRO A 111 -23.38 13.06 -37.41
CA PRO A 111 -24.53 13.91 -37.60
C PRO A 111 -23.99 15.29 -37.25
N PRO A 112 -24.33 16.33 -38.03
CA PRO A 112 -23.80 17.66 -37.82
C PRO A 112 -23.93 18.01 -36.34
N ALA A 113 -22.78 18.34 -35.72
CA ALA A 113 -22.56 18.54 -34.30
C ALA A 113 -23.82 19.05 -33.56
N THR A 114 -24.65 18.14 -33.06
CA THR A 114 -25.61 18.48 -32.03
C THR A 114 -24.79 18.58 -30.77
N SER A 115 -24.33 19.79 -30.46
CA SER A 115 -23.72 20.13 -29.18
C SER A 115 -24.58 19.50 -28.08
N PHE A 116 -23.96 18.71 -27.19
CA PHE A 116 -24.66 18.16 -26.04
C PHE A 116 -25.45 19.26 -25.35
N THR A 117 -26.70 18.96 -25.02
CA THR A 117 -27.49 19.88 -24.22
C THR A 117 -26.86 20.00 -22.83
N ASP A 118 -26.95 21.16 -22.20
CA ASP A 118 -26.40 21.37 -20.84
C ASP A 118 -26.87 20.28 -19.84
N LYS A 119 -28.09 19.77 -20.06
CA LYS A 119 -28.69 18.69 -19.26
C LYS A 119 -27.95 17.37 -19.45
N GLU A 120 -27.68 16.95 -20.69
CA GLU A 120 -26.98 15.69 -20.98
C GLU A 120 -25.53 15.73 -20.47
N VAL A 121 -24.84 16.86 -20.66
CA VAL A 121 -23.47 17.02 -20.15
C VAL A 121 -23.46 16.90 -18.63
N TRP A 122 -24.42 17.52 -17.94
CA TRP A 122 -24.55 17.45 -16.49
C TRP A 122 -24.90 16.06 -15.96
N GLU A 123 -25.86 15.36 -16.58
CA GLU A 123 -26.24 13.99 -16.20
C GLU A 123 -25.07 13.02 -16.38
N ARG A 124 -24.30 13.17 -17.46
CA ARG A 124 -23.10 12.37 -17.70
C ARG A 124 -22.01 12.68 -16.67
N ALA A 125 -21.80 13.96 -16.36
CA ALA A 125 -20.85 14.40 -15.34
C ALA A 125 -21.15 13.82 -13.95
N LEU A 126 -22.42 13.84 -13.55
CA LEU A 126 -22.87 13.25 -12.29
C LEU A 126 -22.63 11.75 -12.25
N ARG A 127 -22.87 11.03 -13.36
CA ARG A 127 -22.61 9.58 -13.41
C ARG A 127 -21.14 9.26 -13.18
N MET A 128 -20.23 9.99 -13.84
CA MET A 128 -18.78 9.84 -13.64
C MET A 128 -18.37 10.15 -12.19
N TYR A 129 -18.87 11.26 -11.65
CA TYR A 129 -18.61 11.62 -10.25
C TYR A 129 -19.10 10.54 -9.26
N HIS A 130 -20.29 9.96 -9.47
CA HIS A 130 -20.80 8.87 -8.65
C HIS A 130 -20.01 7.56 -8.77
N MET A 131 -19.27 7.36 -9.86
CA MET A 131 -18.33 6.23 -10.01
C MET A 131 -16.99 6.46 -9.30
N GLY A 132 -16.79 7.64 -8.68
CA GLY A 132 -15.59 7.98 -7.92
C GLY A 132 -14.57 8.82 -8.70
N ASP A 133 -14.90 9.25 -9.92
CA ASP A 133 -14.00 10.09 -10.71
C ASP A 133 -13.83 11.48 -10.08
N LYS A 134 -12.58 11.96 -10.02
CA LYS A 134 -12.29 13.32 -9.55
C LYS A 134 -12.86 14.36 -10.52
N PRO A 135 -13.35 15.52 -10.04
CA PRO A 135 -13.97 16.54 -10.89
C PRO A 135 -13.12 16.99 -12.10
N GLN A 136 -11.79 16.99 -11.97
CA GLN A 136 -10.86 17.34 -13.05
C GLN A 136 -10.85 16.29 -14.17
N VAL A 137 -10.93 15.00 -13.82
CA VAL A 137 -11.00 13.88 -14.77
C VAL A 137 -12.32 13.95 -15.53
N VAL A 138 -13.43 14.18 -14.80
CA VAL A 138 -14.76 14.37 -15.40
C VAL A 138 -14.74 15.51 -16.42
N GLN A 139 -14.10 16.64 -16.11
CA GLN A 139 -13.98 17.77 -17.02
C GLN A 139 -13.21 17.42 -18.30
N SER A 140 -12.04 16.76 -18.19
CA SER A 140 -11.26 16.36 -19.37
C SER A 140 -12.02 15.37 -20.25
N THR A 141 -12.71 14.40 -19.64
CA THR A 141 -13.50 13.39 -20.35
C THR A 141 -14.69 14.01 -21.08
N LEU A 142 -15.37 14.99 -20.47
CA LEU A 142 -16.46 15.72 -21.13
C LEU A 142 -15.96 16.55 -22.31
N LYS A 143 -14.80 17.20 -22.20
CA LYS A 143 -14.19 17.95 -23.31
C LYS A 143 -13.83 17.03 -24.48
N GLN A 144 -13.24 15.86 -24.19
CA GLN A 144 -12.96 14.84 -25.20
C GLN A 144 -14.23 14.28 -25.84
N ALA A 145 -15.31 14.16 -25.06
CA ALA A 145 -16.60 13.71 -25.55
C ALA A 145 -17.32 14.74 -26.43
N GLY A 146 -16.86 16.00 -26.51
CA GLY A 146 -17.45 17.05 -27.34
C GLY A 146 -18.25 18.11 -26.57
N ALA A 147 -18.15 18.16 -25.23
CA ALA A 147 -18.71 19.26 -24.45
C ALA A 147 -17.93 20.56 -24.71
N THR A 148 -18.64 21.69 -24.77
CA THR A 148 -17.97 22.99 -24.94
C THR A 148 -17.14 23.34 -23.71
N GLN A 149 -16.09 24.15 -23.90
CA GLN A 149 -15.26 24.66 -22.81
C GLN A 149 -16.10 25.33 -21.70
N ARG A 150 -17.08 26.15 -22.09
CA ARG A 150 -17.97 26.85 -21.15
C ARG A 150 -18.83 25.89 -20.34
N GLN A 151 -19.38 24.84 -20.97
CA GLN A 151 -20.13 23.80 -20.27
C GLN A 151 -19.24 23.04 -19.28
N ALA A 152 -18.04 22.63 -19.71
CA ALA A 152 -17.11 21.90 -18.88
C ALA A 152 -16.67 22.70 -17.64
N ASP A 153 -16.43 24.02 -17.78
CA ASP A 153 -16.02 24.88 -16.67
C ASP A 153 -17.15 25.12 -15.65
N VAL A 154 -18.39 25.30 -16.12
CA VAL A 154 -19.58 25.41 -15.24
C VAL A 154 -19.80 24.11 -14.48
N ILE A 155 -19.63 22.96 -15.14
CA ILE A 155 -19.81 21.64 -14.52
C ILE A 155 -18.73 21.37 -13.49
N LEU A 156 -17.47 21.68 -13.81
CA LEU A 156 -16.36 21.54 -12.86
C LEU A 156 -16.65 22.33 -11.58
N SER A 157 -17.03 23.62 -11.70
CA SER A 157 -17.34 24.46 -10.55
C SER A 157 -18.49 23.92 -9.69
N ARG A 158 -19.50 23.31 -10.31
CA ARG A 158 -20.61 22.68 -9.59
C ARG A 158 -20.19 21.38 -8.91
N LEU A 159 -19.38 20.55 -9.56
CA LEU A 159 -18.90 19.29 -9.00
C LEU A 159 -17.92 19.51 -7.86
N THR A 160 -17.02 20.48 -7.94
CA THR A 160 -16.10 20.79 -6.82
C THR A 160 -16.86 21.25 -5.59
N LYS A 161 -17.87 22.12 -5.76
CA LYS A 161 -18.75 22.54 -4.66
C LYS A 161 -19.58 21.40 -4.07
N MET A 162 -19.96 20.42 -4.90
CA MET A 162 -20.63 19.21 -4.44
C MET A 162 -19.68 18.31 -3.64
N ALA A 163 -18.45 18.10 -4.13
CA ALA A 163 -17.41 17.34 -3.46
C ALA A 163 -17.02 17.94 -2.10
N GLU A 164 -16.83 19.25 -2.01
CA GLU A 164 -16.58 19.93 -0.72
C GLU A 164 -17.71 19.69 0.28
N ARG A 165 -18.97 19.77 -0.18
CA ARG A 165 -20.14 19.55 0.66
C ARG A 165 -20.28 18.08 1.08
N ASP A 166 -19.97 17.15 0.20
CA ASP A 166 -20.01 15.72 0.48
C ASP A 166 -18.94 15.34 1.50
N ILE A 167 -17.71 15.87 1.35
CA ILE A 167 -16.64 15.72 2.35
C ILE A 167 -17.09 16.28 3.70
N GLN A 168 -17.70 17.47 3.72
CA GLN A 168 -18.18 18.08 4.96
C GLN A 168 -19.26 17.22 5.64
N LYS A 169 -20.26 16.76 4.89
CA LYS A 169 -21.33 15.87 5.41
C LYS A 169 -20.79 14.51 5.86
N GLN A 170 -19.83 13.96 5.14
CA GLN A 170 -19.20 12.70 5.51
C GLN A 170 -18.39 12.85 6.79
N SER A 171 -17.68 13.97 6.96
CA SER A 171 -16.96 14.28 8.19
C SER A 171 -17.89 14.47 9.39
N GLU A 172 -19.06 15.09 9.21
CA GLU A 172 -20.07 15.23 10.26
C GLU A 172 -20.62 13.87 10.70
N LYS A 173 -21.00 13.02 9.74
CA LYS A 173 -21.45 11.65 10.04
C LYS A 173 -20.36 10.83 10.73
N PHE A 174 -19.11 10.95 10.27
CA PHE A 174 -17.98 10.24 10.86
C PHE A 174 -17.72 10.69 12.30
N MET A 175 -17.75 12.01 12.57
CA MET A 175 -17.63 12.56 13.93
C MET A 175 -18.73 12.05 14.86
N ILE A 176 -19.98 12.00 14.40
CA ILE A 176 -21.10 11.49 15.21
C ILE A 176 -20.93 10.00 15.51
N VAL A 177 -20.64 9.18 14.50
CA VAL A 177 -20.51 7.71 14.66
C VAL A 177 -19.31 7.35 15.55
N THR A 178 -18.17 8.01 15.34
CA THR A 178 -16.97 7.82 16.15
C THR A 178 -17.19 8.30 17.58
N GLY A 179 -17.85 9.45 17.76
CA GLY A 179 -18.22 9.97 19.08
C GLY A 179 -19.13 9.02 19.87
N ILE A 180 -20.17 8.47 19.24
CA ILE A 180 -21.07 7.48 19.86
C ILE A 180 -20.30 6.20 20.22
N SER A 181 -19.43 5.71 19.34
CA SER A 181 -18.64 4.50 19.61
C SER A 181 -17.71 4.69 20.81
N ILE A 182 -17.00 5.82 20.88
CA ILE A 182 -16.14 6.14 22.02
C ILE A 182 -16.96 6.24 23.31
N LEU A 183 -18.13 6.90 23.27
CA LEU A 183 -19.02 7.01 24.43
C LEU A 183 -19.45 5.62 24.93
N LEU A 184 -19.87 4.73 24.03
CA LEU A 184 -20.27 3.37 24.40
C LEU A 184 -19.12 2.56 25.00
N VAL A 185 -17.92 2.65 24.42
CA VAL A 185 -16.71 1.98 24.95
C VAL A 185 -16.38 2.51 26.34
N THR A 186 -16.38 3.82 26.55
CA THR A 186 -16.09 4.41 27.88
C THR A 186 -17.13 3.99 28.93
N LEU A 187 -18.42 3.92 28.58
CA LEU A 187 -19.47 3.42 29.48
C LEU A 187 -19.30 1.93 29.79
N ALA A 188 -18.93 1.12 28.81
CA ALA A 188 -18.70 -0.32 28.99
C ALA A 188 -17.48 -0.57 29.90
N VAL A 189 -16.37 0.13 29.65
CA VAL A 189 -15.16 0.05 30.49
C VAL A 189 -15.44 0.56 31.90
N GLY A 190 -16.15 1.68 32.05
CA GLY A 190 -16.55 2.20 33.35
C GLY A 190 -17.42 1.22 34.13
N SER A 191 -18.44 0.64 33.48
CA SER A 191 -19.30 -0.38 34.08
C SER A 191 -18.52 -1.62 34.50
N TRP A 192 -17.58 -2.07 33.67
CA TRP A 192 -16.70 -3.20 33.98
C TRP A 192 -15.76 -2.90 35.16
N LEU A 193 -15.20 -1.69 35.25
CA LEU A 193 -14.35 -1.26 36.37
C LEU A 193 -15.11 -1.19 37.70
N VAL A 194 -16.37 -0.77 37.69
CA VAL A 194 -17.26 -0.79 38.86
C VAL A 194 -17.55 -2.24 39.27
N ALA A 195 -17.99 -3.08 38.33
CA ALA A 195 -18.36 -4.46 38.61
C ALA A 195 -17.19 -5.33 39.07
N SER A 196 -15.98 -5.06 38.58
CA SER A 196 -14.75 -5.78 38.98
C SER A 196 -14.18 -5.34 40.33
N GLY A 197 -14.80 -4.36 41.02
CA GLY A 197 -14.31 -3.85 42.31
C GLY A 197 -12.99 -3.08 42.23
N ARG A 198 -12.52 -2.74 41.02
CA ARG A 198 -11.25 -2.01 40.80
C ARG A 198 -11.39 -0.49 40.88
N LEU A 199 -12.62 0.04 40.79
CA LEU A 199 -12.90 1.47 40.94
C LEU A 199 -12.41 2.08 42.28
N PRO A 200 -12.66 1.48 43.47
CA PRO A 200 -12.16 2.03 44.74
C PRO A 200 -10.63 1.95 44.89
N VAL A 201 -9.96 1.04 44.18
CA VAL A 201 -8.49 0.97 44.13
C VAL A 201 -7.92 2.12 43.27
N LEU A 202 -8.54 2.44 42.13
CA LEU A 202 -8.14 3.55 41.25
C LEU A 202 -8.41 4.93 41.84
N LEU A 203 -9.46 5.08 42.65
CA LEU A 203 -9.78 6.31 43.38
C LEU A 203 -8.97 6.50 44.67
N GLY A 204 -8.01 5.61 44.96
CA GLY A 204 -7.13 5.72 46.13
C GLY A 204 -7.79 5.41 47.47
N LEU A 205 -8.99 4.83 47.47
CA LEU A 205 -9.73 4.47 48.69
C LEU A 205 -9.26 3.14 49.31
N VAL A 206 -8.47 2.34 48.56
CA VAL A 206 -7.88 1.08 49.04
C VAL A 206 -6.49 0.91 48.44
N THR A 207 -5.48 0.68 49.27
CA THR A 207 -4.10 0.38 48.84
C THR A 207 -4.03 -1.01 48.18
N PRO A 208 -3.63 -1.12 46.90
CA PRO A 208 -3.54 -2.41 46.22
C PRO A 208 -2.29 -3.19 46.61
N THR A 209 -2.46 -4.49 46.86
CA THR A 209 -1.39 -5.48 46.84
C THR A 209 -0.97 -5.79 45.39
N PRO A 210 0.33 -6.00 45.11
CA PRO A 210 0.85 -6.16 43.75
C PRO A 210 0.42 -7.50 43.15
N VAL A 211 -0.16 -7.47 41.95
CA VAL A 211 -0.51 -8.67 41.16
C VAL A 211 0.01 -8.49 39.72
N PRO A 212 0.49 -9.55 39.04
CA PRO A 212 1.17 -9.43 37.75
C PRO A 212 0.21 -9.06 36.61
N VAL A 213 0.70 -8.23 35.69
CA VAL A 213 -0.02 -7.69 34.54
C VAL A 213 -0.04 -8.72 33.40
N VAL A 214 -1.25 -9.08 32.94
CA VAL A 214 -1.48 -9.88 31.71
C VAL A 214 -1.87 -8.92 30.59
N ASN A 215 -1.11 -8.92 29.50
CA ASN A 215 -1.27 -8.03 28.35
C ASN A 215 -2.31 -8.55 27.36
N GLN A 216 -3.19 -7.65 26.90
CA GLN A 216 -4.21 -7.85 25.87
C GLN A 216 -3.79 -7.06 24.61
N PRO A 217 -3.98 -7.57 23.38
CA PRO A 217 -3.40 -6.98 22.17
C PRO A 217 -4.14 -5.71 21.71
N SER A 218 -3.39 -4.71 21.24
CA SER A 218 -3.91 -3.39 20.84
C SER A 218 -3.85 -3.18 19.33
N SER A 219 -4.99 -2.77 18.78
CA SER A 219 -5.30 -2.43 17.38
C SER A 219 -4.76 -1.05 16.94
N LEU A 220 -3.45 -0.84 17.04
CA LEU A 220 -2.80 0.47 16.80
C LEU A 220 -2.66 0.86 15.32
N GLY A 221 -2.67 -0.11 14.40
CA GLY A 221 -2.45 0.16 12.96
C GLY A 221 -3.54 1.01 12.29
N ASN A 222 -4.77 1.01 12.81
CA ASN A 222 -5.88 1.78 12.23
C ASN A 222 -6.04 3.21 12.80
N LEU A 223 -5.34 3.54 13.89
CA LEU A 223 -5.46 4.85 14.55
C LEU A 223 -4.52 5.92 13.96
N LEU A 224 -3.41 5.52 13.33
CA LEU A 224 -2.42 6.46 12.80
C LEU A 224 -2.87 7.16 11.51
N ASN A 225 -3.84 6.60 10.77
CA ASN A 225 -4.40 7.22 9.55
C ASN A 225 -5.56 8.21 9.81
N LEU A 226 -5.90 8.48 11.07
CA LEU A 226 -7.03 9.35 11.45
C LEU A 226 -6.60 10.68 12.10
N ILE A 227 -5.30 10.95 12.18
CA ILE A 227 -4.81 12.18 12.82
C ILE A 227 -4.78 13.30 11.76
N PRO A 228 -5.56 14.39 11.93
CA PRO A 228 -5.54 15.52 11.02
C PRO A 228 -4.19 16.26 11.08
N ASP A 229 -3.75 16.80 9.93
CA ASP A 229 -2.45 17.48 9.75
C ASP A 229 -2.14 18.58 10.77
N SER A 230 -3.15 19.11 11.47
CA SER A 230 -3.00 20.14 12.50
C SER A 230 -2.53 19.63 13.87
N ALA A 231 -2.43 18.32 14.09
CA ALA A 231 -2.00 17.71 15.36
C ALA A 231 -0.56 17.15 15.33
N GLN A 232 0.31 17.65 14.44
CA GLN A 232 1.70 17.21 14.28
C GLN A 232 2.80 17.98 15.07
N PRO A 233 2.59 18.67 16.21
CA PRO A 233 3.67 19.52 16.74
C PRO A 233 4.85 18.77 17.40
N SER A 234 4.81 17.42 17.53
CA SER A 234 5.90 16.66 18.16
C SER A 234 6.60 15.64 17.26
N LEU A 235 6.01 15.23 16.12
CA LEU A 235 6.66 14.31 15.17
C LEU A 235 7.66 15.02 14.25
N LEU A 236 7.52 16.34 14.06
CA LEU A 236 8.36 17.15 13.17
C LEU A 236 9.72 17.56 13.77
N ASN A 237 9.98 17.24 15.04
CA ASN A 237 11.25 17.54 15.72
C ASN A 237 12.03 16.28 16.13
N LEU A 238 11.75 15.14 15.48
CA LEU A 238 12.55 13.95 15.69
C LEU A 238 13.92 14.12 15.01
N PRO A 239 15.02 13.69 15.66
CA PRO A 239 16.33 13.69 15.02
C PRO A 239 16.33 12.77 13.79
N GLU A 240 17.14 13.15 12.79
CA GLU A 240 17.28 12.38 11.55
C GLU A 240 17.73 10.94 11.86
N THR A 241 17.02 9.97 11.27
CA THR A 241 17.37 8.56 11.37
C THR A 241 18.54 8.27 10.46
N VAL A 242 19.65 7.77 11.01
CA VAL A 242 20.86 7.48 10.22
C VAL A 242 21.22 6.02 10.39
N ALA A 243 21.35 5.29 9.28
CA ALA A 243 21.79 3.90 9.30
C ALA A 243 23.25 3.77 8.83
N ASP A 244 24.08 3.06 9.60
CA ASP A 244 25.47 2.74 9.27
C ASP A 244 25.63 1.23 9.08
N THR A 245 25.81 0.81 7.83
CA THR A 245 26.05 -0.60 7.45
C THR A 245 27.48 -1.08 7.74
N ARG A 246 28.38 -0.19 8.16
CA ARG A 246 29.78 -0.53 8.48
C ARG A 246 29.98 -0.83 9.95
N ARG A 247 28.95 -0.60 10.78
CA ARG A 247 28.98 -0.80 12.24
C ARG A 247 27.80 -1.63 12.65
N GLY A 248 28.04 -2.79 13.25
CA GLY A 248 26.97 -3.61 13.81
C GLY A 248 27.56 -4.81 14.54
N PRO A 249 26.77 -5.47 15.41
CA PRO A 249 27.22 -6.68 16.07
C PRO A 249 27.42 -7.82 15.07
N GLY A 250 28.30 -8.75 15.42
CA GLY A 250 28.49 -9.98 14.67
C GLY A 250 27.25 -10.89 14.69
N PRO A 251 27.36 -12.11 14.16
CA PRO A 251 26.27 -13.08 14.18
C PRO A 251 25.78 -13.36 15.61
N ALA A 252 24.47 -13.46 15.79
CA ALA A 252 23.83 -13.74 17.07
C ALA A 252 22.60 -14.62 16.88
N ALA A 253 22.23 -15.39 17.91
CA ALA A 253 20.98 -16.15 17.91
C ALA A 253 19.78 -15.21 18.06
N CYS A 254 18.64 -15.60 17.49
CA CYS A 254 17.41 -14.82 17.63
C CYS A 254 16.98 -14.76 19.11
N PRO A 255 16.67 -13.57 19.65
CA PRO A 255 16.26 -13.45 21.04
C PRO A 255 14.90 -14.11 21.25
N VAL A 256 14.75 -14.81 22.39
CA VAL A 256 13.51 -15.51 22.77
C VAL A 256 12.67 -14.73 23.77
N ALA A 257 13.28 -13.76 24.46
CA ALA A 257 12.62 -12.87 25.39
C ALA A 257 12.96 -11.40 25.11
N ALA A 258 12.10 -10.49 25.56
CA ALA A 258 12.28 -9.05 25.36
C ALA A 258 13.54 -8.50 26.05
N ALA A 259 13.99 -9.15 27.13
CA ALA A 259 15.25 -8.82 27.79
C ALA A 259 16.45 -9.14 26.91
N ASP A 260 16.43 -10.29 26.21
CA ASP A 260 17.48 -10.67 25.26
C ASP A 260 17.46 -9.73 24.06
N ALA A 261 16.27 -9.38 23.56
CA ALA A 261 16.11 -8.43 22.46
C ALA A 261 16.67 -7.05 22.83
N ALA A 262 16.38 -6.55 24.04
CA ALA A 262 16.95 -5.28 24.52
C ALA A 262 18.48 -5.34 24.67
N SER A 263 19.01 -6.47 25.14
CA SER A 263 20.47 -6.65 25.26
C SER A 263 21.16 -6.75 23.91
N LEU A 264 20.50 -7.32 22.90
CA LEU A 264 21.07 -7.57 21.58
C LEU A 264 20.91 -6.36 20.65
N PHE A 265 19.72 -5.78 20.62
CA PHE A 265 19.32 -4.71 19.71
C PHE A 265 19.44 -3.31 20.33
N GLY A 266 19.49 -3.20 21.66
CA GLY A 266 19.50 -1.94 22.39
C GLY A 266 18.13 -1.56 22.99
N GLY A 267 18.09 -0.45 23.73
CA GLY A 267 16.88 0.03 24.41
C GLY A 267 16.60 -0.70 25.73
N THR A 268 15.33 -0.76 26.12
CA THR A 268 14.89 -1.43 27.36
C THR A 268 13.93 -2.58 27.04
N PRO A 269 13.83 -3.62 27.88
CA PRO A 269 12.96 -4.77 27.62
C PRO A 269 11.50 -4.42 27.41
N ALA A 270 11.01 -3.33 28.03
CA ALA A 270 9.62 -2.90 27.91
C ALA A 270 9.27 -2.35 26.52
N LEU A 271 10.26 -1.96 25.72
CA LEU A 271 10.05 -1.42 24.37
C LEU A 271 9.85 -2.51 23.33
N TRP A 272 10.33 -3.72 23.59
CA TRP A 272 10.36 -4.81 22.63
C TRP A 272 9.15 -5.72 22.79
N LYS A 273 8.44 -5.93 21.69
CA LYS A 273 7.32 -6.88 21.59
C LYS A 273 7.61 -7.88 20.49
N PHE A 274 7.47 -9.16 20.78
CA PHE A 274 7.55 -10.20 19.78
C PHE A 274 6.22 -10.33 19.06
N ASP A 275 6.27 -10.30 17.73
CA ASP A 275 5.14 -10.57 16.85
C ASP A 275 5.30 -11.98 16.27
N SER A 276 4.49 -12.91 16.78
CA SER A 276 4.50 -14.31 16.37
C SER A 276 3.98 -14.54 14.94
N GLN A 277 3.21 -13.60 14.38
CA GLN A 277 2.68 -13.73 13.03
C GLN A 277 3.78 -13.54 11.98
N PHE A 278 4.68 -12.59 12.22
CA PHE A 278 5.79 -12.27 11.31
C PHE A 278 7.14 -12.77 11.81
N LEU A 279 7.17 -13.49 12.95
CA LEU A 279 8.39 -13.96 13.62
C LEU A 279 9.43 -12.84 13.79
N SER A 280 8.97 -11.69 14.27
CA SER A 280 9.76 -10.45 14.32
C SER A 280 9.70 -9.77 15.69
N TRP A 281 10.74 -9.03 16.02
CA TRP A 281 10.80 -8.17 17.20
C TRP A 281 10.51 -6.73 16.81
N GLN A 282 9.52 -6.11 17.44
CA GLN A 282 9.08 -4.75 17.15
C GLN A 282 9.35 -3.82 18.33
N MET A 283 9.80 -2.62 18.02
CA MET A 283 9.98 -1.52 18.96
C MET A 283 9.29 -0.27 18.40
N MET A 284 8.52 0.42 19.23
CA MET A 284 7.88 1.69 18.87
C MET A 284 7.93 2.66 20.04
N SER A 285 8.36 3.88 19.77
CA SER A 285 8.44 4.99 20.72
C SER A 285 8.05 6.30 20.05
N THR A 286 7.11 7.01 20.67
CA THR A 286 6.57 8.29 20.16
C THR A 286 7.31 9.52 20.71
N SER A 287 8.05 9.36 21.81
CA SER A 287 8.75 10.45 22.51
C SER A 287 10.27 10.40 22.34
N ASP A 288 10.82 9.19 22.36
CA ASP A 288 12.25 8.97 22.45
C ASP A 288 12.77 8.23 21.22
N SER A 289 13.96 8.59 20.78
CA SER A 289 14.66 7.92 19.68
C SER A 289 15.77 7.03 20.25
N PHE A 290 15.96 5.85 19.65
CA PHE A 290 16.88 4.83 20.17
C PHE A 290 17.94 4.47 19.13
N THR A 291 19.12 4.08 19.61
CA THR A 291 20.13 3.44 18.77
C THR A 291 19.88 1.95 18.75
N ILE A 292 19.69 1.41 17.55
CA ILE A 292 19.36 0.00 17.31
C ILE A 292 20.54 -0.69 16.65
N LEU A 293 20.91 -1.84 17.20
CA LEU A 293 21.95 -2.71 16.68
C LEU A 293 21.32 -3.87 15.92
N VAL A 294 21.76 -4.11 14.69
CA VAL A 294 21.24 -5.17 13.82
C VAL A 294 22.36 -6.20 13.58
N PRO A 295 22.29 -7.39 14.19
CA PRO A 295 23.29 -8.45 14.03
C PRO A 295 23.39 -8.98 12.60
N THR A 296 24.54 -9.58 12.28
CA THR A 296 24.71 -10.30 11.01
C THR A 296 23.70 -11.45 10.90
N GLY A 297 23.04 -11.58 9.74
CA GLY A 297 21.98 -12.59 9.51
C GLY A 297 20.60 -12.17 10.01
N MET A 298 20.39 -10.87 10.25
CA MET A 298 19.08 -10.31 10.60
C MET A 298 18.76 -9.14 9.67
N VAL A 299 17.47 -8.88 9.48
CA VAL A 299 16.96 -7.78 8.66
C VAL A 299 16.13 -6.85 9.53
N ALA A 300 16.44 -5.56 9.49
CA ALA A 300 15.67 -4.54 10.19
C ALA A 300 14.88 -3.69 9.19
N GLY A 301 13.59 -3.49 9.45
CA GLY A 301 12.76 -2.48 8.82
C GLY A 301 12.55 -1.31 9.79
N TYR A 302 12.82 -0.08 9.38
CA TYR A 302 12.64 1.11 10.22
C TYR A 302 11.96 2.23 9.44
N VAL A 303 11.34 3.17 10.17
CA VAL A 303 10.77 4.38 9.55
C VAL A 303 11.82 5.48 9.59
N ASP A 304 12.12 6.06 8.44
CA ASP A 304 12.97 7.24 8.34
C ASP A 304 12.20 8.46 8.86
N ASN A 305 12.72 9.13 9.89
CA ASN A 305 12.04 10.25 10.55
C ASN A 305 11.86 11.49 9.65
N THR A 306 12.58 11.58 8.54
CA THR A 306 12.50 12.72 7.60
C THR A 306 11.52 12.45 6.46
N THR A 307 11.52 11.25 5.91
CA THR A 307 10.67 10.88 4.76
C THR A 307 9.40 10.14 5.17
N PHE A 308 9.33 9.65 6.41
CA PHE A 308 8.29 8.74 6.91
C PHE A 308 8.10 7.49 6.06
N GLN A 309 9.12 7.11 5.29
CA GLN A 309 9.13 5.89 4.50
C GLN A 309 9.70 4.72 5.31
N LEU A 310 9.17 3.52 5.06
CA LEU A 310 9.72 2.30 5.61
C LEU A 310 10.93 1.88 4.77
N VAL A 311 12.09 1.78 5.41
CA VAL A 311 13.37 1.38 4.80
C VAL A 311 13.82 0.07 5.44
N SER A 312 14.41 -0.83 4.66
CA SER A 312 14.98 -2.08 5.14
C SER A 312 16.51 -2.08 5.08
N ILE A 313 17.15 -2.79 6.00
CA ILE A 313 18.61 -2.92 6.07
C ILE A 313 19.01 -4.31 6.60
N HIS A 314 19.98 -4.94 5.95
CA HIS A 314 20.57 -6.20 6.42
C HIS A 314 21.72 -5.90 7.39
N GLY A 315 21.80 -6.67 8.47
CA GLY A 315 22.93 -6.59 9.39
C GLY A 315 24.22 -7.22 8.82
N PRO A 316 25.40 -6.85 9.34
CA PRO A 316 25.63 -6.01 10.52
C PRO A 316 25.38 -4.53 10.24
N ALA A 317 24.51 -3.89 11.03
CA ALA A 317 24.21 -2.47 10.90
C ALA A 317 23.85 -1.82 12.24
N THR A 318 23.95 -0.49 12.30
CA THR A 318 23.53 0.33 13.44
C THR A 318 22.62 1.43 12.94
N ILE A 319 21.41 1.53 13.50
CA ILE A 319 20.42 2.54 13.16
C ILE A 319 20.37 3.53 14.32
N TYR A 320 20.79 4.76 14.08
CA TYR A 320 20.71 5.84 15.05
C TYR A 320 19.36 6.54 14.96
N ASN A 321 18.85 6.99 16.11
CA ASN A 321 17.64 7.79 16.22
C ASN A 321 16.35 7.10 15.72
N ALA A 322 16.25 5.78 15.83
CA ALA A 322 15.06 5.06 15.42
C ALA A 322 13.93 5.23 16.45
N ASN A 323 12.76 5.62 15.97
CA ASN A 323 11.52 5.65 16.76
C ASN A 323 10.67 4.40 16.55
N PHE A 324 10.79 3.78 15.38
CA PHE A 324 10.14 2.53 15.03
C PHE A 324 11.14 1.61 14.34
N VAL A 325 11.21 0.36 14.81
CA VAL A 325 11.97 -0.69 14.12
C VAL A 325 11.26 -2.04 14.28
N THR A 326 11.32 -2.85 13.22
CA THR A 326 11.01 -4.28 13.24
C THR A 326 12.27 -5.04 12.85
N ILE A 327 12.61 -6.11 13.55
CA ILE A 327 13.78 -6.95 13.27
C ILE A 327 13.32 -8.38 13.08
N MET A 328 13.67 -8.93 11.92
CA MET A 328 13.44 -10.32 11.55
C MET A 328 14.77 -11.07 11.65
N CYS A 329 14.72 -12.24 12.30
CA CYS A 329 15.84 -13.17 12.33
C CYS A 329 15.72 -14.10 11.11
N GLU A 330 16.78 -14.25 10.32
CA GLU A 330 16.85 -15.24 9.22
C GLU A 330 17.27 -16.63 9.72
#